data_AF-A0A2M6W065-F1
#
_entry.id   AF-A0A2M6W065-F1
#
_cell.length_a   1.000
_cell.length_b   1.000
_cell.length_c   1.000
_cell.angle_alpha   90.00
_cell.angle_beta   90.00
_cell.angle_gamma   90.00
#
_symmetry.space_group_name_H-M   'P 1'
#
loop_
_entity.id
_entity.type
_entity.pdbx_description
1 polymer ?
#
loop_
_entity_poly.entity_id
_entity_poly.type
_entity_poly.pdbx_seq_one_letter_code
_entity_poly.pdbx_strand_id
1 'polypeptide(L)'
;MFFQNPEKEVDMFRMSVKCLKAGLYAMLIMLILMSGISVAYADVCEESISYNQTKTFTIAPAGSLEVCYFPNGQGTVEMGVRVAWWEYWISQNSPTVTVNVFWGASSDATEWTWLASISTTTSWKYAPPLYLQQGVYVFSTSTSALAGVNMNVRPY
;
A
#
# COMPACT_ATOMS: atom_id res chain seq x y z
N MET A 1 -25.29 46.19 51.08
CA MET A 1 -26.68 45.95 50.68
C MET A 1 -26.86 46.54 49.29
N PHE A 2 -26.85 45.70 48.24
CA PHE A 2 -27.33 46.03 46.90
C PHE A 2 -27.86 44.74 46.27
N PHE A 3 -28.99 44.89 45.58
CA PHE A 3 -29.99 43.87 45.27
C PHE A 3 -29.56 42.94 44.10
N GLN A 4 -29.89 41.65 44.23
CA GLN A 4 -29.85 40.68 43.13
C GLN A 4 -31.06 40.90 42.20
N ASN A 5 -30.80 40.94 40.89
CA ASN A 5 -31.83 41.09 39.85
C ASN A 5 -32.30 39.68 39.40
N PRO A 6 -33.61 39.34 39.51
CA PRO A 6 -34.15 37.98 39.33
C PRO A 6 -34.42 37.54 37.87
N GLU A 7 -33.95 38.27 36.85
CA GLU A 7 -34.29 37.98 35.44
C GLU A 7 -33.40 36.92 34.76
N LYS A 8 -32.48 36.25 35.47
CA LYS A 8 -31.54 35.28 34.85
C LYS A 8 -31.95 33.80 34.88
N GLU A 9 -33.08 33.44 35.48
CA GLU A 9 -33.41 32.01 35.69
C GLU A 9 -34.41 31.41 34.70
N VAL A 10 -35.02 32.19 33.81
CA VAL A 10 -36.10 31.67 32.93
C VAL A 10 -35.60 31.17 31.55
N ASP A 11 -34.34 31.41 31.18
CA ASP A 11 -33.79 30.96 29.87
C ASP A 11 -33.15 29.57 29.88
N MET A 12 -32.99 28.92 31.05
CA MET A 12 -32.34 27.60 31.11
C MET A 12 -33.22 26.41 30.74
N PHE A 13 -34.55 26.59 30.57
CA PHE A 13 -35.47 25.45 30.45
C PHE A 13 -36.05 25.20 29.04
N ARG A 14 -35.68 25.99 28.01
CA ARG A 14 -36.18 25.81 26.63
C ARG A 14 -35.15 25.40 25.58
N MET A 15 -33.90 25.16 25.95
CA MET A 15 -32.91 24.52 25.05
C MET A 15 -32.82 23.00 25.26
N SER A 16 -33.95 22.36 25.56
CA SER A 16 -34.12 20.92 25.39
C SER A 16 -34.91 20.67 24.10
N VAL A 17 -34.58 19.61 23.36
CA VAL A 17 -35.27 19.06 22.18
C VAL A 17 -34.71 19.41 20.78
N LYS A 18 -33.98 20.52 20.55
CA LYS A 18 -33.40 20.77 19.20
C LYS A 18 -32.01 20.15 18.95
N CYS A 19 -31.25 19.78 19.98
CA CYS A 19 -29.93 19.15 19.80
C CYS A 19 -29.97 17.63 19.57
N LEU A 20 -31.08 16.93 19.85
CA LEU A 20 -31.09 15.46 19.78
C LEU A 20 -31.34 14.88 18.37
N LYS A 21 -31.81 15.69 17.40
CA LYS A 21 -32.01 15.22 16.01
C LYS A 21 -30.80 15.45 15.10
N ALA A 22 -29.83 16.29 15.49
CA ALA A 22 -28.63 16.52 14.70
C ALA A 22 -27.55 15.43 14.95
N GLY A 23 -27.53 14.81 16.14
CA GLY A 23 -26.51 13.81 16.49
C GLY A 23 -26.68 12.45 15.79
N LEU A 24 -27.92 12.03 15.49
CA LEU A 24 -28.17 10.71 14.91
C LEU A 24 -27.90 10.65 13.39
N TYR A 25 -28.05 11.78 12.67
CA TYR A 25 -27.69 11.85 11.24
C TYR A 25 -26.18 12.03 11.01
N ALA A 26 -25.45 12.62 11.97
CA ALA A 26 -23.99 12.75 11.88
C ALA A 26 -23.28 11.39 12.05
N MET A 27 -23.81 10.49 12.89
CA MET A 27 -23.23 9.16 13.10
C MET A 27 -23.46 8.22 11.90
N LEU A 28 -24.58 8.35 11.19
CA LEU A 28 -24.88 7.52 10.02
C LEU A 28 -24.04 7.92 8.79
N ILE A 29 -23.68 9.20 8.66
CA ILE A 29 -22.81 9.68 7.57
C ILE A 29 -21.34 9.30 7.82
N MET A 30 -20.89 9.22 9.08
CA MET A 30 -19.54 8.75 9.38
C MET A 30 -19.33 7.25 9.07
N LEU A 31 -20.36 6.40 9.21
CA LEU A 31 -20.22 4.98 8.87
C LEU A 31 -20.23 4.69 7.37
N ILE A 32 -20.84 5.54 6.54
CA ILE A 32 -20.88 5.36 5.08
C ILE A 32 -19.59 5.89 4.40
N LEU A 33 -18.83 6.74 5.08
CA LEU A 33 -17.50 7.17 4.61
C LEU A 33 -16.37 6.17 4.93
N MET A 34 -16.64 5.09 5.69
CA MET A 34 -15.63 4.04 5.95
C MET A 34 -15.61 2.93 4.89
N SER A 35 -16.54 2.93 3.93
CA SER A 35 -16.49 2.02 2.78
C SER A 35 -15.90 2.75 1.57
N GLY A 36 -14.58 2.70 1.43
CA GLY A 36 -13.93 2.99 0.15
C GLY A 36 -13.04 4.22 0.08
N ILE A 37 -12.53 4.71 1.22
CA ILE A 37 -11.31 5.54 1.17
C ILE A 37 -10.18 4.58 0.78
N SER A 38 -10.01 4.40 -0.53
CA SER A 38 -8.71 4.11 -1.10
C SER A 38 -7.83 5.24 -0.60
N VAL A 39 -7.05 4.96 0.44
CA VAL A 39 -5.99 5.83 0.89
C VAL A 39 -5.11 6.00 -0.34
N ALA A 40 -5.19 7.16 -0.98
CA ALA A 40 -4.23 7.54 -1.98
C ALA A 40 -2.90 7.69 -1.22
N TYR A 41 -2.15 6.58 -1.14
CA TYR A 41 -0.79 6.58 -0.67
C TYR A 41 -0.03 7.56 -1.56
N ALA A 42 0.37 8.69 -0.99
CA ALA A 42 1.11 9.69 -1.72
C ALA A 42 2.40 9.04 -2.26
N ASP A 43 2.51 8.98 -3.59
CA ASP A 43 3.72 9.11 -4.41
C ASP A 43 4.97 8.25 -4.12
N VAL A 44 4.92 7.23 -3.26
CA VAL A 44 6.08 6.35 -3.02
C VAL A 44 6.28 5.34 -4.15
N CYS A 45 5.20 4.88 -4.77
CA CYS A 45 5.24 3.85 -5.80
C CYS A 45 4.28 4.16 -6.94
N GLU A 46 4.72 3.86 -8.15
CA GLU A 46 3.90 3.93 -9.37
C GLU A 46 2.77 2.91 -9.35
N GLU A 47 3.02 1.75 -8.73
CA GLU A 47 2.09 0.63 -8.68
C GLU A 47 2.03 0.01 -7.28
N SER A 48 0.98 -0.79 -7.04
CA SER A 48 0.86 -1.59 -5.81
C SER A 48 0.56 -3.05 -6.13
N ILE A 49 0.96 -3.98 -5.27
CA ILE A 49 0.57 -5.39 -5.33
C ILE A 49 -0.06 -5.79 -4.00
N SER A 50 -1.03 -6.68 -4.04
CA SER A 50 -1.76 -7.18 -2.87
C SER A 50 -1.34 -8.60 -2.50
N TYR A 51 -1.70 -9.02 -1.28
CA TYR A 51 -1.47 -10.38 -0.82
C TYR A 51 -2.16 -11.40 -1.74
N ASN A 52 -1.46 -12.50 -2.03
CA ASN A 52 -1.90 -13.56 -2.95
C ASN A 52 -2.23 -13.07 -4.37
N GLN A 53 -1.63 -11.94 -4.80
CA GLN A 53 -1.82 -11.41 -6.14
C GLN A 53 -0.62 -11.76 -7.03
N THR A 54 -0.90 -11.94 -8.32
CA THR A 54 0.12 -11.88 -9.39
C THR A 54 -0.20 -10.68 -10.29
N LYS A 55 0.78 -9.83 -10.55
CA LYS A 55 0.67 -8.70 -11.49
C LYS A 55 1.74 -8.80 -12.57
N THR A 56 1.43 -8.29 -13.75
CA THR A 56 2.35 -8.20 -14.88
C THR A 56 2.58 -6.74 -15.22
N PHE A 57 3.84 -6.35 -15.32
CA PHE A 57 4.26 -4.99 -15.68
C PHE A 57 5.10 -5.03 -16.95
N THR A 58 5.10 -3.96 -17.74
CA THR A 58 6.05 -3.79 -18.84
C THR A 58 7.02 -2.68 -18.49
N ILE A 59 8.32 -3.00 -18.46
CA ILE A 59 9.37 -2.09 -18.01
C ILE A 59 10.34 -1.85 -19.16
N ALA A 60 10.59 -0.59 -19.49
CA ALA A 60 11.50 -0.18 -20.57
C ALA A 60 12.98 -0.34 -20.18
N PRO A 61 13.91 -0.49 -21.14
CA PRO A 61 15.34 -0.46 -20.85
C PRO A 61 15.72 0.86 -20.16
N ALA A 62 16.44 0.79 -19.04
CA ALA A 62 16.77 1.93 -18.16
C ALA A 62 15.57 2.58 -17.43
N GLY A 63 14.36 2.01 -17.54
CA GLY A 63 13.26 2.33 -16.65
C GLY A 63 13.43 1.63 -15.31
N SER A 64 13.04 2.31 -14.24
CA SER A 64 12.74 1.68 -12.95
C SER A 64 11.24 1.68 -12.77
N LEU A 65 10.70 0.62 -12.16
CA LEU A 65 9.32 0.59 -11.68
C LEU A 65 9.36 0.31 -10.19
N GLU A 66 8.72 1.16 -9.41
CA GLU A 66 8.52 0.95 -7.98
C GLU A 66 7.12 0.40 -7.72
N VAL A 67 7.08 -0.79 -7.10
CA VAL A 67 5.84 -1.46 -6.73
C VAL A 67 5.77 -1.58 -5.22
N CYS A 68 4.74 -1.02 -4.61
CA CYS A 68 4.55 -1.07 -3.17
C CYS A 68 3.72 -2.29 -2.75
N TYR A 69 4.04 -2.82 -1.57
CA TYR A 69 3.24 -3.82 -0.86
C TYR A 69 2.95 -3.35 0.56
N PHE A 70 1.66 -3.28 0.89
CA PHE A 70 1.14 -2.86 2.18
C PHE A 70 0.56 -4.07 2.92
N PRO A 71 1.32 -4.69 3.83
CA PRO A 71 0.84 -5.85 4.59
C PRO A 71 -0.31 -5.47 5.53
N ASN A 72 -1.41 -6.21 5.44
CA ASN A 72 -2.55 -6.09 6.35
C ASN A 72 -2.53 -7.19 7.44
N GLY A 73 -1.36 -7.49 8.00
CA GLY A 73 -1.19 -8.49 9.08
C GLY A 73 -1.36 -9.96 8.66
N GLN A 74 -1.02 -10.31 7.41
CA GLN A 74 -1.35 -11.60 6.79
C GLN A 74 -0.27 -12.69 6.92
N GLY A 75 0.61 -12.62 7.92
CA GLY A 75 1.63 -13.66 8.17
C GLY A 75 2.87 -13.55 7.28
N THR A 76 3.64 -14.62 7.13
CA THR A 76 4.86 -14.61 6.31
C THR A 76 4.52 -14.76 4.83
N VAL A 77 5.15 -13.96 3.96
CA VAL A 77 5.00 -14.06 2.50
C VAL A 77 6.32 -14.25 1.79
N GLU A 78 6.27 -14.85 0.61
CA GLU A 78 7.36 -14.79 -0.36
C GLU A 78 7.00 -13.89 -1.53
N MET A 79 7.99 -13.11 -1.99
CA MET A 79 7.90 -12.35 -3.23
C MET A 79 8.58 -13.14 -4.33
N GLY A 80 7.81 -13.50 -5.36
CA GLY A 80 8.29 -14.14 -6.56
C GLY A 80 8.34 -13.18 -7.74
N VAL A 81 9.34 -13.37 -8.59
CA VAL A 81 9.55 -12.60 -9.81
C VAL A 81 9.86 -13.57 -10.95
N ARG A 82 9.26 -13.31 -12.11
CA ARG A 82 9.57 -13.99 -13.37
C ARG A 82 9.54 -12.98 -14.51
N VAL A 83 10.47 -13.13 -15.45
CA VAL A 83 10.42 -12.40 -16.72
C VAL A 83 9.32 -13.00 -17.60
N ALA A 84 8.34 -12.18 -17.96
CA ALA A 84 7.34 -12.43 -18.98
C ALA A 84 7.81 -11.81 -20.31
N TRP A 85 8.80 -12.43 -20.95
CA TRP A 85 9.27 -12.01 -22.26
C TRP A 85 8.62 -12.85 -23.36
N TRP A 86 8.20 -12.20 -24.45
CA TRP A 86 7.49 -12.83 -25.56
C TRP A 86 8.38 -13.74 -26.40
N GLU A 87 9.71 -13.53 -26.39
CA GLU A 87 10.66 -14.51 -26.95
C GLU A 87 10.84 -15.64 -25.93
N TYR A 88 9.82 -16.47 -25.87
CA TYR A 88 9.73 -17.67 -25.08
C TYR A 88 10.92 -18.61 -25.42
N TRP A 89 11.97 -18.61 -24.58
CA TRP A 89 12.56 -19.83 -23.95
C TRP A 89 14.07 -20.07 -24.04
N ILE A 90 14.85 -19.54 -24.98
CA ILE A 90 16.23 -20.06 -25.17
C ILE A 90 17.23 -19.07 -25.81
N SER A 91 17.18 -17.78 -25.48
CA SER A 91 18.15 -16.83 -26.06
C SER A 91 19.05 -16.17 -25.01
N GLN A 92 20.32 -16.02 -25.38
CA GLN A 92 21.32 -15.20 -24.66
C GLN A 92 20.89 -13.72 -24.50
N ASN A 93 19.77 -13.34 -25.13
CA ASN A 93 19.26 -11.97 -25.15
C ASN A 93 18.07 -11.77 -24.19
N SER A 94 17.73 -12.78 -23.37
CA SER A 94 16.66 -12.62 -22.37
C SER A 94 17.01 -11.49 -21.41
N PRO A 95 16.11 -10.52 -21.15
CA PRO A 95 16.40 -9.43 -20.25
C PRO A 95 16.64 -9.96 -18.84
N THR A 96 17.70 -9.48 -18.20
CA THR A 96 17.91 -9.67 -16.78
C THR A 96 17.01 -8.68 -16.05
N VAL A 97 16.14 -9.20 -15.19
CA VAL A 97 15.29 -8.41 -14.29
C VAL A 97 15.84 -8.54 -12.89
N THR A 98 16.07 -7.41 -12.23
CA THR A 98 16.48 -7.35 -10.83
C THR A 98 15.46 -6.56 -10.04
N VAL A 99 14.97 -7.15 -8.96
CA VAL A 99 14.06 -6.52 -7.99
C VAL A 99 14.77 -6.42 -6.67
N ASN A 100 15.00 -5.19 -6.22
CA ASN A 100 15.50 -4.91 -4.88
C ASN A 100 14.31 -4.67 -3.94
N VAL A 101 14.35 -5.31 -2.78
CA VAL A 101 13.29 -5.23 -1.78
C VAL A 101 13.77 -4.34 -0.64
N PHE A 102 13.01 -3.28 -0.39
CA PHE A 102 13.24 -2.36 0.73
C PHE A 102 12.04 -2.37 1.68
N TRP A 103 12.29 -2.08 2.95
CA TRP A 103 11.28 -1.91 3.98
C TRP A 103 11.37 -0.53 4.62
N GLY A 104 10.22 0.08 4.87
CA GLY A 104 10.06 1.32 5.62
C GLY A 104 8.95 1.18 6.67
N ALA A 105 9.03 1.98 7.73
CA ALA A 105 8.05 1.94 8.82
C ALA A 105 6.65 2.44 8.41
N SER A 106 6.56 3.26 7.36
CA SER A 106 5.32 3.81 6.79
C SER A 106 5.54 4.22 5.32
N SER A 107 4.51 4.72 4.64
CA SER A 107 4.67 5.31 3.30
C SER A 107 5.59 6.52 3.32
N ASP A 108 5.54 7.30 4.39
CA ASP A 108 6.28 8.56 4.50
C ASP A 108 7.67 8.35 5.13
N ALA A 109 8.19 7.11 5.05
CA ALA A 109 9.47 6.75 5.63
C ALA A 109 10.60 7.53 4.94
N THR A 110 11.39 8.25 5.75
CA THR A 110 12.59 8.95 5.28
C THR A 110 13.80 8.03 5.14
N GLU A 111 13.72 6.81 5.69
CA GLU A 111 14.77 5.81 5.66
C GLU A 111 14.21 4.46 5.21
N TRP A 112 14.92 3.81 4.29
CA TRP A 112 14.55 2.54 3.70
C TRP A 112 15.62 1.49 4.00
N THR A 113 15.23 0.39 4.63
CA THR A 113 16.11 -0.74 4.93
C THR A 113 16.13 -1.70 3.76
N TRP A 114 17.29 -1.94 3.16
CA TRP A 114 17.45 -2.99 2.16
C TRP A 114 17.35 -4.39 2.79
N LEU A 115 16.55 -5.27 2.19
CA LEU A 115 16.33 -6.63 2.69
C LEU A 115 16.91 -7.71 1.79
N ALA A 116 16.64 -7.64 0.49
CA ALA A 116 16.99 -8.68 -0.45
C ALA A 116 17.06 -8.16 -1.89
N SER A 117 17.66 -8.96 -2.77
CA SER A 117 17.64 -8.76 -4.22
C SER A 117 17.26 -10.07 -4.91
N ILE A 118 16.33 -10.00 -5.86
CA ILE A 118 15.92 -11.12 -6.71
C ILE A 118 16.36 -10.79 -8.12
N SER A 119 17.21 -11.62 -8.73
CA SER A 119 17.60 -11.46 -10.13
C SER A 119 17.26 -12.70 -10.95
N THR A 120 16.62 -12.52 -12.10
CA THR A 120 16.21 -13.62 -12.99
C THR A 120 16.17 -13.18 -14.45
N THR A 121 16.38 -14.13 -15.36
CA THR A 121 16.32 -13.92 -16.82
C THR A 121 15.06 -14.49 -17.46
N THR A 122 14.53 -15.63 -16.99
CA THR A 122 13.32 -16.26 -17.57
C THR A 122 12.55 -17.18 -16.60
N SER A 123 13.15 -17.55 -15.46
CA SER A 123 12.56 -18.50 -14.49
C SER A 123 11.95 -17.79 -13.30
N TRP A 124 11.08 -18.49 -12.57
CA TRP A 124 10.63 -18.00 -11.27
C TRP A 124 11.80 -18.01 -10.29
N LYS A 125 12.04 -16.86 -9.67
CA LYS A 125 12.93 -16.71 -8.52
C LYS A 125 12.16 -16.04 -7.41
N TYR A 126 12.44 -16.45 -6.19
CA TYR A 126 11.79 -15.95 -4.99
C TYR A 126 12.85 -15.31 -4.08
N ALA A 127 12.49 -14.20 -3.45
CA ALA A 127 13.24 -13.69 -2.31
C ALA A 127 13.06 -14.64 -1.11
N PRO A 128 13.96 -14.56 -0.11
CA PRO A 128 13.68 -15.11 1.20
C PRO A 128 12.33 -14.60 1.74
N PRO A 129 11.66 -15.40 2.60
CA PRO A 129 10.36 -15.02 3.13
C PRO A 129 10.44 -13.70 3.93
N LEU A 130 9.48 -12.81 3.67
CA LEU A 130 9.30 -11.54 4.35
C LEU A 130 8.28 -11.71 5.46
N TYR A 131 8.69 -11.44 6.70
CA TYR A 131 7.80 -11.48 7.86
C TYR A 131 7.00 -10.19 7.94
N LEU A 132 5.69 -10.28 7.67
CA LEU A 132 4.83 -9.11 7.59
C LEU A 132 4.40 -8.65 8.98
N GLN A 133 5.27 -7.88 9.63
CA GLN A 133 4.96 -7.19 10.88
C GLN A 133 4.08 -5.96 10.61
N GLN A 134 4.71 -4.80 10.45
CA GLN A 134 4.10 -3.51 10.12
C GLN A 134 5.03 -2.75 9.17
N GLY A 135 4.48 -1.83 8.38
CA GLY A 135 5.25 -0.96 7.49
C GLY A 135 4.87 -1.09 6.02
N VAL A 136 5.77 -0.64 5.15
CA VAL A 136 5.61 -0.63 3.70
C VAL A 136 6.83 -1.29 3.09
N TYR A 137 6.59 -2.13 2.09
CA TYR A 137 7.66 -2.75 1.30
C TYR A 137 7.68 -2.14 -0.09
N VAL A 138 8.85 -1.72 -0.55
CA VAL A 138 9.05 -1.18 -1.91
C VAL A 138 9.88 -2.17 -2.71
N PHE A 139 9.35 -2.56 -3.85
CA PHE A 139 10.02 -3.40 -4.83
C PHE A 139 10.52 -2.52 -5.98
N SER A 140 11.80 -2.16 -5.92
CA SER A 140 12.44 -1.35 -6.96
C SER A 140 12.96 -2.28 -8.05
N THR A 141 12.36 -2.19 -9.23
CA THR A 141 12.60 -3.11 -10.35
C THR A 141 13.42 -2.44 -11.43
N SER A 142 14.43 -3.14 -11.93
CA SER A 142 15.25 -2.71 -13.06
C SER A 142 15.41 -3.84 -14.06
N THR A 143 15.55 -3.50 -15.34
CA THR A 143 15.68 -4.48 -16.42
C THR A 143 16.78 -4.08 -17.40
N SER A 144 17.49 -5.07 -17.96
CA SER A 144 18.56 -4.82 -18.94
C SER A 144 18.05 -4.49 -20.35
N ALA A 145 16.80 -4.83 -20.65
CA ALA A 145 16.09 -4.50 -21.87
C ALA A 145 14.58 -4.37 -21.58
N LEU A 146 13.77 -4.05 -22.59
CA LEU A 146 12.32 -4.09 -22.45
C LEU A 146 11.92 -5.47 -21.92
N ALA A 147 11.04 -5.55 -20.94
CA ALA A 147 10.61 -6.82 -20.37
C ALA A 147 9.18 -6.73 -19.86
N GLY A 148 8.39 -7.79 -20.09
CA GLY A 148 7.27 -8.06 -19.21
C GLY A 148 7.81 -8.67 -17.91
N VAL A 149 7.29 -8.28 -16.76
CA VAL A 149 7.70 -8.79 -15.44
C VAL A 149 6.47 -9.24 -14.69
N ASN A 150 6.40 -10.53 -14.40
CA ASN A 150 5.41 -11.11 -13.50
C ASN A 150 5.94 -11.07 -12.08
N MET A 151 5.19 -10.42 -11.21
CA MET A 151 5.45 -10.36 -9.78
C MET A 151 4.31 -11.02 -9.03
N ASN A 152 4.62 -11.78 -8.00
CA ASN A 152 3.63 -12.38 -7.13
C ASN A 152 4.02 -12.29 -5.66
N VAL A 153 3.07 -11.92 -4.82
CA VAL A 153 3.19 -12.03 -3.36
C VAL A 153 2.32 -13.17 -2.93
N ARG A 154 2.90 -14.22 -2.32
CA ARG A 154 2.17 -15.43 -1.91
C ARG A 154 2.44 -15.79 -0.45
N PRO A 155 1.51 -16.50 0.20
CA PRO A 155 1.82 -17.14 1.48
C PRO A 155 3.04 -18.06 1.31
N TYR A 156 3.94 -18.03 2.30
CA TYR A 156 5.05 -18.98 2.40
C TYR A 156 4.60 -20.35 2.91
#